data_AF-M1EM16-F1
#
_entry.id   AF-M1EM16-F1
#
_cell.length_a   1.000
_cell.length_b   1.000
_cell.length_c   1.000
_cell.angle_alpha   90.00
_cell.angle_beta   90.00
_cell.angle_gamma   90.00
#
_symmetry.space_group_name_H-M   'P 1'
#
loop_
_entity.id
_entity.type
_entity.pdbx_description
1 polymer ?
#
loop_
_entity_poly.entity_id
_entity_poly.type
_entity_poly.pdbx_seq_one_letter_code
_entity_poly.pdbx_strand_id
1 'polypeptide(L)'
;NFHSENRNDLHPADEAVFSQAHDWDRPEQSLTSVDEQTFYRRLNSFTSSEEVLSFISCKLQTLPDTLAAGALQRICEVERKDGDEKLPKEILKNRVFQALCIQCEQEPSGLPDTVLVTTLQALTLLHVDPHSSLVLSLVAECQRRLKAGG
;
A
#
# COMPACT_ATOMS: atom_id res chain seq x y z
N ASN A 1 -75.09 28.26 24.40
CA ASN A 1 -74.30 27.64 25.47
C ASN A 1 -72.91 27.37 24.91
N PHE A 2 -71.98 28.29 25.17
CA PHE A 2 -70.55 28.16 24.88
C PHE A 2 -69.88 27.44 26.05
N HIS A 3 -68.84 26.65 25.80
CA HIS A 3 -67.66 26.36 26.64
C HIS A 3 -66.83 25.29 25.89
N SER A 4 -65.61 25.62 25.41
CA SER A 4 -64.30 25.36 26.07
C SER A 4 -63.85 23.91 25.83
N GLU A 5 -62.62 23.52 25.48
CA GLU A 5 -61.31 24.18 25.38
C GLU A 5 -60.29 23.14 24.85
N ASN A 6 -59.11 23.62 24.44
CA ASN A 6 -57.79 22.94 24.44
C ASN A 6 -57.44 22.03 23.23
N ARG A 7 -56.27 22.12 22.60
CA ARG A 7 -54.96 22.58 23.08
C ARG A 7 -54.08 23.02 21.89
N ASN A 8 -53.54 24.23 21.99
CA ASN A 8 -52.35 24.64 21.24
C ASN A 8 -51.16 23.88 21.82
N ASP A 9 -50.36 23.23 20.97
CA ASP A 9 -48.99 22.89 21.35
C ASP A 9 -48.02 23.68 20.46
N LEU A 10 -47.36 24.61 21.14
CA LEU A 10 -46.29 25.48 20.67
C LEU A 10 -45.00 24.67 20.52
N HIS A 11 -44.23 24.93 19.46
CA HIS A 11 -42.78 24.69 19.47
C HIS A 11 -42.10 25.65 20.46
N PRO A 12 -41.03 25.23 21.16
CA PRO A 12 -39.70 25.67 20.72
C PRO A 12 -38.51 24.70 21.00
N ALA A 13 -37.46 24.92 20.20
CA ALA A 13 -36.00 24.82 20.40
C ALA A 13 -35.34 23.75 21.32
N ASP A 14 -34.30 23.14 20.73
CA ASP A 14 -33.03 22.65 21.30
C ASP A 14 -33.06 21.62 22.43
N GLU A 15 -32.75 20.36 22.09
CA GLU A 15 -31.63 19.66 22.75
C GLU A 15 -31.12 18.47 21.92
N ALA A 16 -29.81 18.40 21.84
CA ALA A 16 -29.02 17.47 21.06
C ALA A 16 -29.13 16.03 21.58
N VAL A 17 -29.32 15.06 20.67
CA VAL A 17 -28.69 13.74 20.83
C VAL A 17 -28.12 13.32 19.49
N PHE A 18 -26.79 13.31 19.48
CA PHE A 18 -25.95 12.69 18.48
C PHE A 18 -26.44 11.27 18.16
N SER A 19 -26.69 11.01 16.89
CA SER A 19 -26.61 9.66 16.33
C SER A 19 -26.01 9.74 14.94
N GLN A 20 -24.78 10.28 14.88
CA GLN A 20 -23.83 9.81 13.88
C GLN A 20 -23.42 8.40 14.30
N ALA A 21 -24.20 7.42 13.87
CA ALA A 21 -23.59 6.18 13.45
C ALA A 21 -22.80 6.54 12.20
N HIS A 22 -21.56 7.00 12.40
CA HIS A 22 -20.55 6.99 11.36
C HIS A 22 -20.33 5.52 11.03
N ASP A 23 -21.02 5.14 9.96
CA ASP A 23 -20.70 4.06 9.08
C ASP A 23 -19.18 4.05 8.85
N TRP A 24 -18.49 3.18 9.59
CA TRP A 24 -17.09 2.86 9.33
C TRP A 24 -17.01 1.94 8.12
N ASP A 25 -17.64 2.34 7.02
CA ASP A 25 -17.16 1.94 5.71
C ASP A 25 -15.82 2.66 5.55
N ARG A 26 -14.77 1.93 5.94
CA ARG A 26 -13.39 2.17 5.56
C ARG A 26 -13.41 2.70 4.12
N PRO A 27 -13.07 3.97 3.85
CA PRO A 27 -12.91 4.36 2.48
C PRO A 27 -11.67 3.60 2.02
N GLU A 28 -11.87 2.54 1.26
CA GLU A 28 -10.89 2.05 0.31
C GLU A 28 -10.56 3.27 -0.54
N GLN A 29 -9.50 3.97 -0.17
CA GLN A 29 -8.88 4.99 -1.00
C GLN A 29 -8.19 4.27 -2.15
N SER A 30 -8.98 3.57 -2.96
CA SER A 30 -8.57 3.03 -4.24
C SER A 30 -8.17 4.22 -5.10
N LEU A 31 -6.88 4.36 -5.37
CA LEU A 31 -6.39 5.28 -6.38
C LEU A 31 -7.14 5.01 -7.69
N THR A 32 -7.52 6.07 -8.41
CA THR A 32 -8.11 5.87 -9.73
C THR A 32 -7.03 5.39 -10.71
N SER A 33 -7.42 4.74 -11.80
CA SER A 33 -6.45 4.30 -12.84
C SER A 33 -5.62 5.46 -13.41
N VAL A 34 -6.16 6.69 -13.41
CA VAL A 34 -5.46 7.92 -13.80
C VAL A 34 -4.41 8.33 -12.75
N ASP A 35 -4.74 8.17 -11.47
CA ASP A 35 -3.81 8.46 -10.37
C ASP A 35 -2.66 7.44 -10.35
N GLU A 36 -2.95 6.16 -10.60
CA GLU A 36 -1.93 5.11 -10.71
C GLU A 36 -0.97 5.38 -11.88
N GLN A 37 -1.50 5.72 -13.07
CA GLN A 37 -0.66 6.02 -14.22
C GLN A 37 0.22 7.25 -13.99
N THR A 38 -0.31 8.28 -13.32
CA THR A 38 0.44 9.48 -12.94
C THR A 38 1.53 9.14 -11.92
N PHE A 39 1.21 8.27 -10.96
CA PHE A 39 2.17 7.77 -9.99
C PHE A 39 3.31 7.02 -10.67
N TYR A 40 3.03 6.04 -11.54
CA TYR A 40 4.05 5.29 -12.26
C TYR A 40 4.91 6.18 -13.16
N ARG A 41 4.31 7.16 -13.84
CA ARG A 41 5.07 8.13 -14.64
C ARG A 41 6.07 8.90 -13.79
N ARG A 42 5.64 9.34 -12.61
CA ARG A 42 6.50 10.07 -11.67
C ARG A 42 7.56 9.15 -11.06
N LEU A 43 7.18 7.94 -10.65
CA LEU A 43 8.08 6.92 -10.15
C LEU A 43 9.22 6.61 -11.14
N ASN A 44 8.87 6.44 -12.41
CA ASN A 44 9.83 6.13 -13.48
C ASN A 44 10.75 7.33 -13.84
N SER A 45 10.40 8.55 -13.42
CA SER A 45 11.22 9.73 -13.65
C SER A 45 12.36 9.91 -12.64
N PHE A 46 12.29 9.24 -11.48
CA PHE A 46 13.33 9.33 -10.45
C PHE A 46 14.61 8.62 -10.88
N THR A 47 15.75 9.17 -10.48
CA THR A 47 17.08 8.72 -10.91
C THR A 47 17.93 8.14 -9.79
N SER A 48 17.50 8.29 -8.53
CA SER A 48 18.13 7.65 -7.35
C SER A 48 17.09 6.94 -6.47
N SER A 49 17.54 5.99 -5.65
CA SER A 49 16.65 5.31 -4.69
C SER A 49 16.17 6.25 -3.59
N GLU A 50 16.94 7.26 -3.19
CA GLU A 50 16.51 8.25 -2.21
C GLU A 50 15.30 9.06 -2.69
N GLU A 51 15.28 9.44 -3.98
CA GLU A 51 14.12 10.12 -4.57
C GLU A 51 12.88 9.23 -4.54
N VAL A 52 13.03 7.95 -4.88
CA VAL A 52 11.94 6.96 -4.83
C VAL A 52 11.43 6.77 -3.40
N LEU A 53 12.34 6.55 -2.44
CA LEU A 53 12.01 6.33 -1.03
C LEU A 53 11.37 7.57 -0.42
N SER A 54 11.87 8.76 -0.72
CA SER A 54 11.27 10.03 -0.28
C SER A 54 9.85 10.19 -0.83
N PHE A 55 9.64 9.88 -2.11
CA PHE A 55 8.34 10.00 -2.76
C PHE A 55 7.27 9.11 -2.13
N ILE A 56 7.61 7.87 -1.80
CA ILE A 56 6.64 6.90 -1.24
C ILE A 56 6.50 7.01 0.28
N SER A 57 7.44 7.65 0.98
CA SER A 57 7.43 7.79 2.44
C SER A 57 6.10 8.34 2.98
N CYS A 58 5.55 9.37 2.35
CA CYS A 58 4.32 10.02 2.80
C CYS A 58 3.04 9.21 2.55
N LYS A 59 3.10 8.18 1.70
CA LYS A 59 1.92 7.42 1.25
C LYS A 59 2.01 5.93 1.56
N LEU A 60 3.00 5.49 2.33
CA LEU A 60 3.32 4.08 2.47
C LEU A 60 2.16 3.23 3.02
N GLN A 61 1.42 3.74 4.01
CA GLN A 61 0.29 3.01 4.63
C GLN A 61 -0.92 2.85 3.69
N THR A 62 -1.04 3.67 2.66
CA THR A 62 -2.14 3.65 1.70
C THR A 62 -1.68 3.28 0.30
N LEU A 63 -0.43 2.81 0.17
CA LEU A 63 0.16 2.47 -1.11
C LEU A 63 -0.37 1.11 -1.58
N PRO A 64 -1.05 1.02 -2.73
CA PRO A 64 -1.45 -0.25 -3.30
C PRO A 64 -0.24 -1.17 -3.56
N ASP A 65 -0.44 -2.47 -3.45
CA ASP A 65 0.64 -3.45 -3.61
C ASP A 65 1.29 -3.42 -4.99
N THR A 66 0.53 -3.08 -6.04
CA THR A 66 1.04 -2.84 -7.39
C THR A 66 2.07 -1.69 -7.42
N LEU A 67 1.75 -0.58 -6.75
CA LEU A 67 2.64 0.58 -6.66
C LEU A 67 3.83 0.31 -5.74
N ALA A 68 3.64 -0.47 -4.67
CA ALA A 68 4.73 -0.92 -3.79
C ALA A 68 5.74 -1.80 -4.55
N ALA A 69 5.26 -2.78 -5.32
CA ALA A 69 6.11 -3.63 -6.17
C ALA A 69 6.81 -2.81 -7.25
N GLY A 70 6.11 -1.85 -7.87
CA GLY A 70 6.70 -0.90 -8.80
C GLY A 70 7.81 -0.06 -8.16
N ALA A 71 7.63 0.40 -6.92
CA ALA A 71 8.64 1.16 -6.20
C ALA A 71 9.88 0.32 -5.87
N LEU A 72 9.69 -0.94 -5.43
CA LEU A 72 10.79 -1.89 -5.24
C LEU A 72 11.56 -2.12 -6.54
N GLN A 73 10.85 -2.36 -7.64
CA GLN A 73 11.47 -2.51 -8.95
C GLN A 73 12.26 -1.25 -9.34
N ARG A 74 11.70 -0.05 -9.14
CA ARG A 74 12.39 1.19 -9.50
C ARG A 74 13.67 1.39 -8.70
N ILE A 75 13.66 1.08 -7.40
CA ILE A 75 14.86 1.08 -6.56
C ILE A 75 15.92 0.14 -7.14
N CYS A 76 15.56 -1.06 -7.59
CA CYS A 76 16.52 -1.97 -8.23
C CYS A 76 17.14 -1.35 -9.48
N GLU A 77 16.33 -0.73 -10.32
CA GLU A 77 16.76 -0.19 -11.61
C GLU A 77 17.73 0.98 -11.48
N VAL A 78 17.53 1.85 -10.47
CA VAL A 78 18.41 3.01 -10.25
C VAL A 78 19.71 2.63 -9.57
N GLU A 79 19.68 1.70 -8.61
CA GLU A 79 20.88 1.27 -7.89
C GLU A 79 21.82 0.39 -8.73
N ARG A 80 21.28 -0.35 -9.71
CA ARG A 80 22.09 -1.20 -10.60
C ARG A 80 22.81 -0.43 -11.71
N LYS A 81 22.50 0.85 -11.93
CA LYS A 81 23.13 1.63 -13.02
C LYS A 81 24.63 1.83 -12.83
N ASP A 82 25.12 1.74 -11.59
CA ASP A 82 26.51 2.00 -11.26
C ASP A 82 27.42 0.74 -11.35
N GLY A 83 26.88 -0.38 -11.86
CA GLY A 83 27.65 -1.61 -12.08
C GLY A 83 27.97 -2.39 -10.80
N ASP A 84 27.54 -1.89 -9.65
CA ASP A 84 27.63 -2.60 -8.38
C ASP A 84 26.56 -3.69 -8.32
N GLU A 85 26.96 -4.91 -7.97
CA GLU A 85 26.04 -6.04 -7.93
C GLU A 85 25.07 -5.91 -6.74
N LYS A 86 25.47 -5.25 -5.65
CA LYS A 86 24.69 -5.19 -4.41
C LYS A 86 24.16 -3.80 -4.13
N LEU A 87 22.97 -3.72 -3.55
CA LEU A 87 22.48 -2.44 -3.05
C LEU A 87 23.39 -1.87 -1.97
N PRO A 88 23.48 -0.53 -1.89
CA PRO A 88 24.07 0.14 -0.74
C PRO A 88 23.41 -0.35 0.55
N LYS A 89 24.22 -0.68 1.55
CA LYS A 89 23.75 -1.15 2.87
C LYS A 89 22.82 -0.13 3.53
N GLU A 90 22.96 1.13 3.15
CA GLU A 90 22.16 2.27 3.56
C GLU A 90 20.69 2.09 3.16
N ILE A 91 20.42 1.58 1.96
CA ILE A 91 19.06 1.36 1.48
C ILE A 91 18.39 0.19 2.20
N LEU A 92 19.12 -0.91 2.40
CA LEU A 92 18.60 -2.06 3.17
C LEU A 92 18.26 -1.68 4.63
N LYS A 93 18.94 -0.67 5.18
CA LYS A 93 18.67 -0.11 6.52
C LYS A 93 17.60 0.99 6.53
N ASN A 94 17.14 1.43 5.35
CA ASN A 94 16.16 2.48 5.26
C ASN A 94 14.79 1.98 5.77
N ARG A 95 14.19 2.72 6.70
CA ARG A 95 12.92 2.32 7.33
C ARG A 95 11.75 2.24 6.35
N VAL A 96 11.75 3.09 5.33
CA VAL A 96 10.71 3.11 4.29
C VAL A 96 10.84 1.87 3.41
N PHE A 97 12.07 1.52 3.03
CA PHE A 97 12.36 0.28 2.31
C PHE A 97 11.95 -0.95 3.13
N GLN A 98 12.32 -1.00 4.41
CA GLN A 98 11.92 -2.10 5.29
C GLN A 98 10.41 -2.21 5.45
N ALA A 99 9.70 -1.08 5.57
CA ALA A 99 8.25 -1.09 5.67
C ALA A 99 7.56 -1.50 4.36
N LEU A 100 8.12 -1.18 3.18
CA LEU A 100 7.67 -1.75 1.89
C LEU A 100 7.82 -3.28 1.86
N CYS A 101 8.98 -3.77 2.30
CA CYS A 101 9.24 -5.21 2.39
C CYS A 101 8.24 -5.90 3.34
N ILE A 102 7.99 -5.31 4.51
CA ILE A 102 7.02 -5.83 5.48
C ILE A 102 5.60 -5.82 4.91
N GLN A 103 5.20 -4.79 4.16
CA GLN A 103 3.88 -4.75 3.52
C GLN A 103 3.68 -5.95 2.59
N CYS A 104 4.68 -6.29 1.77
CA CYS A 104 4.62 -7.44 0.87
C CYS A 104 4.61 -8.78 1.62
N GLU A 105 5.10 -8.82 2.86
CA GLU A 105 5.18 -10.03 3.69
C GLU A 105 3.85 -10.34 4.41
N GLN A 106 3.06 -9.32 4.77
CA GLN A 106 1.92 -9.48 5.68
C GLN A 106 0.76 -10.28 5.11
N GLU A 107 0.43 -10.11 3.83
CA GLU A 107 -0.69 -10.81 3.19
C GLU A 107 -0.34 -11.31 1.78
N PRO A 108 0.59 -12.28 1.64
CA PRO A 108 1.02 -12.76 0.33
C PRO A 108 -0.12 -13.38 -0.47
N SER A 109 -1.11 -13.95 0.22
CA SER A 109 -2.25 -14.63 -0.40
C SER A 109 -3.16 -13.68 -1.19
N GLY A 110 -3.21 -12.41 -0.80
CA GLY A 110 -3.97 -11.36 -1.48
C GLY A 110 -3.25 -10.73 -2.68
N LEU A 111 -1.95 -11.01 -2.87
CA LEU A 111 -1.18 -10.37 -3.94
C LEU A 111 -1.55 -10.93 -5.32
N PRO A 112 -1.75 -10.09 -6.35
CA PRO A 112 -1.84 -10.56 -7.73
C PRO A 112 -0.55 -11.26 -8.18
N ASP A 113 -0.64 -12.21 -9.13
CA ASP A 113 0.54 -12.93 -9.65
C ASP A 113 1.62 -12.00 -10.20
N THR A 114 1.21 -10.93 -10.89
CA THR A 114 2.13 -9.93 -11.42
C THR A 114 2.92 -9.22 -10.31
N VAL A 115 2.26 -8.91 -9.20
CA VAL A 115 2.89 -8.31 -8.02
C VAL A 115 3.84 -9.30 -7.37
N LEU A 116 3.43 -10.55 -7.20
CA LEU A 116 4.26 -11.61 -6.61
C LEU A 116 5.57 -11.82 -7.40
N VAL A 117 5.47 -11.93 -8.73
CA VAL A 117 6.61 -12.10 -9.62
C VAL A 117 7.50 -10.86 -9.64
N THR A 118 6.91 -9.66 -9.75
CA THR A 118 7.67 -8.40 -9.77
C THR A 118 8.43 -8.18 -8.48
N THR A 119 7.80 -8.44 -7.33
CA THR A 119 8.44 -8.34 -6.01
C THR A 119 9.58 -9.36 -5.88
N LEU A 120 9.37 -10.64 -6.24
CA LEU A 120 10.44 -11.64 -6.18
C LEU A 120 11.62 -11.30 -7.10
N GLN A 121 11.34 -10.81 -8.31
CA GLN A 121 12.37 -10.35 -9.23
C GLN A 121 13.15 -9.18 -8.62
N ALA A 122 12.45 -8.19 -8.07
CA ALA A 122 13.08 -7.07 -7.38
C ALA A 122 13.96 -7.56 -6.22
N LEU A 123 13.45 -8.39 -5.32
CA LEU A 123 14.21 -8.90 -4.17
C LEU A 123 15.49 -9.66 -4.58
N THR A 124 15.42 -10.42 -5.67
CA THR A 124 16.59 -11.10 -6.26
C THR A 124 17.63 -10.09 -6.71
N LEU A 125 17.21 -9.03 -7.40
CA LEU A 125 18.08 -7.95 -7.85
C LEU A 125 18.65 -7.12 -6.68
N LEU A 126 17.88 -6.99 -5.59
CA LEU A 126 18.29 -6.27 -4.40
C LEU A 126 19.26 -7.05 -3.51
N HIS A 127 19.55 -8.32 -3.85
CA HIS A 127 20.34 -9.23 -3.01
C HIS A 127 19.82 -9.29 -1.56
N VAL A 128 18.50 -9.22 -1.39
CA VAL A 128 17.87 -9.50 -0.10
C VAL A 128 18.21 -10.93 0.28
N ASP A 129 18.44 -11.17 1.58
CA ASP A 129 18.76 -12.50 2.08
C ASP A 129 17.71 -13.51 1.57
N PRO A 130 18.11 -14.56 0.83
CA PRO A 130 17.18 -15.57 0.33
C PRO A 130 16.47 -16.34 1.45
N HIS A 131 16.99 -16.28 2.68
CA HIS A 131 16.39 -16.85 3.88
C HIS A 131 15.60 -15.82 4.69
N SER A 132 15.45 -14.58 4.19
CA SER A 132 14.58 -13.59 4.82
C SER A 132 13.14 -14.09 4.87
N SER A 133 12.42 -13.70 5.93
CA SER A 133 11.02 -14.06 6.12
C SER A 133 10.16 -13.64 4.92
N LEU A 134 10.41 -12.45 4.36
CA LEU A 134 9.77 -11.98 3.13
C LEU A 134 9.96 -12.96 1.96
N VAL A 135 11.20 -13.31 1.59
CA VAL A 135 11.45 -14.22 0.45
C VAL A 135 10.80 -15.58 0.70
N LEU A 136 10.93 -16.12 1.92
CA LEU A 136 10.33 -17.39 2.28
C LEU A 136 8.79 -17.37 2.19
N SER A 137 8.15 -16.29 2.66
CA SER A 137 6.70 -16.10 2.58
C SER A 137 6.20 -16.03 1.14
N LEU A 138 6.86 -15.24 0.28
CA LEU A 138 6.47 -15.13 -1.13
C LEU A 138 6.69 -16.44 -1.91
N VAL A 139 7.79 -17.16 -1.64
CA VAL A 139 8.05 -18.47 -2.26
C VAL A 139 7.05 -19.52 -1.79
N ALA A 140 6.71 -19.55 -0.51
CA ALA A 140 5.69 -20.46 0.02
C ALA A 140 4.33 -20.22 -0.65
N GLU A 141 3.97 -18.95 -0.87
CA GLU A 141 2.74 -18.59 -1.58
C GLU A 141 2.77 -19.03 -3.05
N CYS A 142 3.89 -18.82 -3.76
CA CYS A 142 4.06 -19.34 -5.12
C CYS A 142 3.85 -20.87 -5.16
N GLN A 143 4.48 -21.60 -4.23
CA GLN A 143 4.34 -23.04 -4.14
C GLN A 143 2.90 -23.47 -3.84
N ARG A 144 2.16 -22.70 -3.02
CA ARG A 144 0.75 -22.96 -2.72
C ARG A 144 -0.11 -22.82 -3.97
N ARG A 145 0.05 -21.73 -4.75
CA ARG A 145 -0.70 -21.50 -6.00
C ARG A 145 -0.38 -22.57 -7.06
N LEU A 146 0.90 -22.91 -7.21
CA LEU A 146 1.32 -23.98 -8.13
C LEU A 146 0.70 -25.34 -7.78
N LYS A 147 0.60 -25.68 -6.49
CA LYS A 147 -0.09 -26.90 -6.05
C LYS A 147 -1.61 -26.86 -6.28
N ALA A 148 -2.20 -25.67 -6.28
CA ALA A 148 -3.64 -25.47 -6.49
C ALA A 148 -4.05 -25.45 -7.98
N GLY A 149 -3.09 -25.41 -8.91
CA GLY A 149 -3.35 -25.51 -10.35
C GLY A 149 -3.24 -24.21 -11.14
N GLY A 150 -2.75 -23.13 -10.53
CA GLY A 150 -2.67 -21.80 -11.16
C GLY A 150 -3.90 -20.96 -10.88
#